data_AF-A0A1J5APE0-F1
#
_entry.id   AF-A0A1J5APE0-F1
#
_cell.length_a   1.000
_cell.length_b   1.000
_cell.length_c   1.000
_cell.angle_alpha   90.00
_cell.angle_beta   90.00
_cell.angle_gamma   90.00
#
_symmetry.space_group_name_H-M   'P 1'
#
loop_
_entity.id
_entity.type
_entity.pdbx_description
1 polymer ?
#
loop_
_entity_poly.entity_id
_entity_poly.type
_entity_poly.pdbx_seq_one_letter_code
_entity_poly.pdbx_strand_id
1 'polypeptide(L)' 'MAQATKMGADTATLEKRRKALSGHSCTKCGQDVTFGDLLMVKVMTMENGRPRSHQVVYHRKCYNT' A
#
# COMPACT_ATOMS: atom_id res chain seq x y z
N MET A 1 -17.13 -20.09 -23.32
CA MET A 1 -18.06 -19.84 -22.20
C MET A 1 -17.30 -19.01 -21.17
N ALA A 2 -17.74 -17.77 -20.90
CA ALA A 2 -17.10 -16.90 -19.92
C ALA A 2 -17.39 -17.42 -18.50
N GLN A 3 -16.36 -17.87 -17.78
CA GLN A 3 -16.50 -18.23 -16.37
C GLN A 3 -16.48 -16.94 -15.54
N ALA A 4 -17.66 -16.47 -15.18
CA ALA A 4 -17.82 -15.44 -14.16
C ALA A 4 -17.56 -16.06 -12.79
N THR A 5 -16.31 -16.04 -12.31
CA THR A 5 -15.99 -16.36 -10.91
C THR A 5 -16.39 -15.18 -10.02
N LYS A 6 -17.70 -14.99 -9.85
CA LYS A 6 -18.27 -14.21 -8.75
C LYS A 6 -18.30 -15.10 -7.50
N MET A 7 -17.17 -15.22 -6.81
CA MET A 7 -17.14 -15.61 -5.41
C MET A 7 -16.22 -14.64 -4.70
N GLY A 8 -16.81 -13.65 -4.03
CA GLY A 8 -16.07 -12.80 -3.11
C GLY A 8 -15.35 -13.70 -2.12
N ALA A 9 -14.03 -13.50 -2.00
CA ALA A 9 -13.24 -14.25 -1.03
C ALA A 9 -13.90 -14.16 0.34
N ASP A 10 -14.00 -15.31 1.02
CA ASP A 10 -14.48 -15.42 2.40
C ASP A 10 -13.86 -14.30 3.27
N THR A 11 -14.67 -13.70 4.14
CA THR A 11 -14.26 -12.51 4.92
C THR A 11 -13.05 -12.81 5.80
N ALA A 12 -12.91 -14.02 6.33
CA ALA A 12 -11.74 -14.42 7.12
C ALA A 12 -10.48 -14.50 6.23
N THR A 13 -10.62 -14.93 4.98
CA THR A 13 -9.52 -14.92 4.00
C THR A 13 -9.10 -13.49 3.63
N LEU A 14 -10.04 -12.56 3.51
CA LEU A 14 -9.76 -11.14 3.28
C LEU A 14 -9.06 -10.49 4.48
N GLU A 15 -9.54 -10.73 5.69
CA GLU A 15 -8.92 -10.21 6.91
C GLU A 15 -7.51 -10.78 7.14
N LYS A 16 -7.31 -12.08 6.86
CA LYS A 16 -5.99 -12.71 6.92
C LYS A 16 -5.01 -12.06 5.94
N ARG A 17 -5.45 -11.75 4.71
CA ARG A 17 -4.63 -11.01 3.74
C ARG A 17 -4.35 -9.58 4.19
N ARG A 18 -5.32 -8.89 4.80
CA ARG A 18 -5.10 -7.53 5.32
C ARG A 18 -4.05 -7.48 6.44
N LYS A 19 -3.99 -8.52 7.28
CA LYS A 19 -3.02 -8.64 8.38
C LYS A 19 -1.63 -9.11 7.91
N ALA A 20 -1.51 -9.63 6.69
CA ALA A 20 -0.23 -10.05 6.16
C ALA A 20 0.69 -8.84 5.93
N LEU A 21 1.98 -9.05 6.19
CA LEU A 21 3.02 -8.04 5.94
C LEU A 21 3.14 -7.81 4.43
N SER A 22 3.18 -6.55 4.02
CA SER A 22 3.33 -6.15 2.62
C SER A 22 4.77 -6.26 2.11
N GLY A 23 5.74 -6.44 3.02
CA GLY A 23 7.17 -6.39 2.70
C GLY A 23 7.72 -4.97 2.55
N HIS A 24 6.93 -3.94 2.85
CA HIS A 24 7.37 -2.55 2.86
C HIS A 24 7.46 -2.00 4.28
N SER A 25 8.46 -1.15 4.51
CA SER A 25 8.64 -0.40 5.75
C SER A 25 8.08 1.02 5.63
N CYS A 26 7.36 1.48 6.66
CA CYS A 26 6.85 2.84 6.73
C CYS A 26 7.99 3.84 6.92
N THR A 27 8.00 4.88 6.10
CA THR A 27 9.02 5.93 6.13
C THR A 27 8.95 6.79 7.41
N LYS A 28 7.76 6.90 8.03
CA LYS A 28 7.56 7.74 9.23
C LYS A 28 8.00 7.06 10.53
N CYS A 29 7.57 5.80 10.76
CA CYS A 29 7.83 5.09 12.01
C CYS A 29 8.84 3.95 11.89
N GLY A 30 9.30 3.62 10.67
CA GLY A 30 10.27 2.56 10.41
C GLY A 30 9.73 1.13 10.52
N GLN A 31 8.46 0.94 10.92
CA GLN A 31 7.87 -0.39 11.10
C GLN A 31 7.31 -0.97 9.80
N ASP A 32 7.22 -2.30 9.72
CA ASP A 32 6.58 -2.99 8.61
C ASP A 32 5.11 -2.59 8.44
N VAL A 33 4.70 -2.47 7.18
CA VAL A 33 3.34 -2.12 6.79
C VAL A 33 2.60 -3.38 6.39
N THR A 34 1.41 -3.58 6.94
CA THR A 34 0.51 -4.66 6.51
C THR A 34 -0.19 -4.27 5.20
N PHE A 35 -0.65 -5.25 4.42
CA PHE A 35 -1.41 -4.95 3.20
C PHE A 35 -2.68 -4.13 3.47
N GLY A 36 -3.29 -4.25 4.65
CA GLY A 36 -4.48 -3.48 5.03
C GLY A 36 -4.20 -1.98 5.27
N ASP A 37 -2.99 -1.67 5.72
CA ASP A 37 -2.55 -0.31 6.07
C ASP A 37 -1.56 0.29 5.07
N LEU A 38 -1.25 -0.43 3.98
CA LEU A 38 -0.30 0.00 2.96
C LEU A 38 -0.79 1.25 2.22
N LEU A 39 -0.01 2.32 2.34
CA LEU A 39 -0.17 3.54 1.57
C LEU A 39 1.13 3.84 0.81
N MET A 40 1.05 3.80 -0.52
CA MET A 40 2.14 4.21 -1.40
C MET A 40 1.84 5.59 -1.97
N VAL A 41 2.66 6.57 -1.63
CA VAL A 41 2.54 7.95 -2.10
C VAL A 41 3.54 8.16 -3.22
N LYS A 42 3.07 8.60 -4.38
CA LYS A 42 3.93 9.01 -5.49
C LYS A 42 4.27 10.49 -5.31
N VAL A 43 5.50 10.78 -4.93
CA VAL A 43 6.01 12.14 -4.82
C VAL A 43 6.56 12.55 -6.18
N MET A 44 6.14 13.72 -6.68
CA MET A 44 6.66 14.32 -7.91
C MET A 44 7.46 15.57 -7.56
N THR A 45 8.71 15.62 -8.00
CA THR A 45 9.62 16.75 -7.81
C THR A 45 10.11 17.25 -9.16
N MET A 46 10.26 18.56 -9.31
CA MET A 46 10.93 19.16 -10.46
C MET A 46 12.41 19.29 -10.13
N GLU A 47 13.26 18.43 -10.68
CA GLU A 47 14.71 18.51 -10.53
C GLU A 47 15.33 18.92 -11.88
N ASN A 48 16.03 20.05 -11.89
CA ASN A 48 16.74 20.54 -13.08
C ASN A 48 15.85 20.69 -14.34
N GLY A 49 14.58 21.11 -14.14
CA GLY A 49 13.60 21.25 -15.21
C GLY A 49 13.00 19.94 -15.73
N ARG A 50 13.30 18.80 -15.10
CA ARG A 50 12.72 17.49 -15.43
C ARG A 50 11.87 16.97 -14.27
N PRO A 51 10.65 16.47 -14.53
CA PRO A 51 9.85 15.84 -13.49
C PRO A 51 10.48 14.50 -13.11
N ARG A 52 10.85 14.35 -11.84
CA ARG A 52 11.19 13.07 -11.23
C ARG A 52 10.05 12.64 -10.32
N SER A 53 9.81 11.34 -10.28
CA SER A 53 8.85 10.77 -9.33
C SER A 53 9.46 9.59 -8.61
N HIS A 54 9.25 9.53 -7.31
CA HIS A 54 9.61 8.40 -6.47
C HIS A 54 8.41 7.99 -5.62
N GLN A 55 8.41 6.73 -5.18
CA GLN A 55 7.36 6.20 -4.32
C GLN A 55 7.86 6.19 -2.88
N VAL A 56 7.01 6.64 -1.97
CA VAL A 56 7.27 6.64 -0.53
C VAL A 56 6.17 5.85 0.14
N VAL A 57 6.55 4.92 1.01
CA VAL A 57 5.60 4.06 1.71
C VAL A 57 5.33 4.57 3.12
N TYR A 58 4.06 4.58 3.50
CA TYR A 58 3.57 4.91 4.83
C TYR A 58 2.49 3.92 5.28
N HIS A 59 2.27 3.81 6.59
CA HIS A 59 0.96 3.36 7.08
C HIS A 59 -0.08 4.43 6.79
N ARG A 60 -1.31 4.03 6.47
CA ARG A 60 -2.47 4.93 6.33
C ARG A 60 -2.62 5.90 7.51
N LYS A 61 -2.44 5.40 8.74
CA LYS A 61 -2.48 6.23 9.96
C LYS A 61 -1.30 7.20 10.02
N CYS A 62 -0.10 6.74 9.69
CA CYS A 62 1.12 7.55 9.77
C CYS A 62 1.13 8.72 8.79
N TYR A 63 0.51 8.60 7.62
CA TYR A 63 0.45 9.68 6.62
C TYR A 63 -0.43 10.86 7.05
N ASN A 64 -1.48 10.62 7.84
CA ASN A 64 -2.44 11.66 8.23
C ASN A 64 -2.13 12.34 9.57
N THR A 65 -1.24 11.75 10.36
CA THR A 65 -0.64 12.32 11.58
C THR A 65 0.65 13.04 11.27
#